data_AF-A0A2I3CQ45-F1
#
_entry.id   AF-A0A2I3CQ45-F1
#
_cell.length_a   1.000
_cell.length_b   1.000
_cell.length_c   1.000
_cell.angle_alpha   90.00
_cell.angle_beta   90.00
_cell.angle_gamma   90.00
#
_symmetry.space_group_name_H-M   'P 1'
#
loop_
_entity.id
_entity.type
_entity.pdbx_description
1 polymer ?
#
loop_
_entity_poly.entity_id
_entity_poly.type
_entity_poly.pdbx_seq_one_letter_code
_entity_poly.pdbx_strand_id
1 'polypeptide(L)' 'MLSKGYAKLSVKHPWFHRVNVITVVLIFFVSCYQLLVNEAFEYAIGFIITLLASALFASASAFKKRYLGLDS' A
#
# COMPACT_ATOMS: atom_id res chain seq x y z
N MET A 1 15.96 -5.71 2.31
CA MET A 1 16.41 -4.40 2.84
C MET A 1 15.34 -3.30 2.73
N LEU A 2 14.53 -3.26 1.66
CA LEU A 2 13.46 -2.26 1.46
C LEU A 2 12.38 -2.23 2.55
N SER A 3 11.86 -3.37 3.00
CA SER A 3 10.82 -3.41 4.04
C SER A 3 11.28 -2.85 5.40
N LYS A 4 12.57 -2.96 5.74
CA LYS A 4 13.11 -2.40 7.00
C LYS A 4 13.14 -0.86 6.96
N GLY A 5 13.57 -0.29 5.83
CA GLY A 5 13.59 1.17 5.63
C GLY A 5 12.18 1.76 5.64
N TYR A 6 11.25 1.11 4.94
CA TYR A 6 9.85 1.53 4.89
C TYR A 6 9.14 1.38 6.24
N ALA A 7 9.42 0.32 7.00
CA ALA A 7 8.87 0.13 8.34
C ALA A 7 9.38 1.22 9.32
N LYS A 8 10.67 1.57 9.27
CA LYS A 8 11.24 2.64 10.11
C LYS A 8 10.67 4.01 9.72
N LEU A 9 10.48 4.27 8.43
CA LEU A 9 9.85 5.49 7.92
C LEU A 9 8.37 5.59 8.32
N SER A 10 7.62 4.48 8.19
CA SER A 10 6.20 4.40 8.57
C SER A 10 5.99 4.66 10.06
N VAL A 11 6.90 4.18 10.91
CA VAL A 11 6.86 4.41 12.36
C VAL A 11 7.25 5.84 12.72
N LYS A 12 8.26 6.41 12.04
CA LYS A 12 8.72 7.78 12.27
C LYS A 12 7.75 8.84 11.74
N HIS A 13 7.05 8.55 10.65
CA HIS A 13 6.09 9.45 9.99
C HIS A 13 4.76 8.71 9.67
N PRO A 14 3.92 8.43 10.68
CA PRO A 14 2.67 7.69 10.51
C PRO A 14 1.66 8.40 9.60
N TRP A 15 1.72 9.73 9.55
CA TRP A 15 0.88 10.55 8.66
C TRP A 15 1.23 10.33 7.18
N PHE A 16 2.53 10.25 6.85
CA PHE A 16 2.99 10.00 5.48
C PHE A 16 2.58 8.60 5.00
N HIS A 17 2.65 7.61 5.89
CA HIS A 17 2.16 6.26 5.58
C HIS A 17 0.65 6.24 5.32
N ARG A 18 -0.16 6.93 6.15
CA ARG A 18 -1.60 7.06 5.94
C ARG A 18 -1.95 7.70 4.61
N VAL A 19 -1.27 8.80 4.25
CA VAL A 19 -1.47 9.45 2.94
C VAL A 19 -1.15 8.48 1.80
N ASN A 20 -0.07 7.71 1.92
CA ASN A 20 0.32 6.76 0.88
C ASN A 20 -0.70 5.62 0.73
N VAL A 21 -1.24 5.10 1.84
CA VAL A 21 -2.33 4.11 1.81
C VAL A 21 -3.57 4.69 1.14
N ILE A 22 -3.96 5.92 1.48
CA ILE A 22 -5.11 6.60 0.85
C ILE A 22 -4.88 6.74 -0.66
N THR A 23 -3.69 7.15 -1.09
CA THR A 23 -3.33 7.24 -2.51
C THR A 23 -3.48 5.90 -3.22
N VAL A 24 -2.99 4.81 -2.62
CA VAL A 24 -3.12 3.46 -3.21
C VAL A 24 -4.58 3.03 -3.32
N VAL A 25 -5.40 3.34 -2.30
CA VAL A 25 -6.85 3.08 -2.33
C VAL A 25 -7.54 3.89 -3.44
N LEU A 26 -7.18 5.16 -3.62
CA LEU A 26 -7.72 5.98 -4.71
C LEU A 26 -7.35 5.43 -6.08
N ILE A 27 -6.11 4.98 -6.27
CA ILE A 27 -5.67 4.33 -7.52
C ILE A 27 -6.53 3.09 -7.79
N PHE A 28 -6.80 2.27 -6.78
CA PHE A 28 -7.68 1.11 -6.90
C PHE A 28 -9.08 1.51 -7.39
N PHE A 29 -9.72 2.51 -6.75
CA PHE A 29 -11.05 2.97 -7.16
C PHE A 29 -11.06 3.55 -8.58
N VAL A 30 -10.04 4.33 -8.96
CA VAL A 30 -9.92 4.87 -10.31
C VAL A 30 -9.76 3.75 -11.33
N SER A 31 -8.94 2.74 -11.05
CA SER A 31 -8.79 1.57 -11.92
C SER A 31 -10.08 0.76 -12.05
N CYS A 32 -10.82 0.54 -10.96
CA CYS A 32 -12.15 -0.08 -11.02
C CYS A 32 -13.11 0.72 -11.90
N TYR A 33 -13.14 2.04 -11.74
CA TYR A 33 -14.01 2.91 -12.54
C TYR A 33 -13.63 2.88 -14.03
N GLN A 34 -12.34 2.99 -14.35
CA GLN A 34 -11.88 2.95 -15.74
C GLN A 34 -12.10 1.58 -16.38
N LEU A 35 -11.91 0.49 -15.63
CA LEU A 35 -12.19 -0.86 -16.11
C LEU A 35 -13.69 -1.06 -16.39
N LEU A 36 -14.56 -0.50 -15.55
CA LEU A 36 -16.01 -0.58 -15.72
C LEU A 36 -16.51 0.27 -16.91
N VAL A 37 -15.96 1.47 -17.09
CA VAL A 37 -16.43 2.40 -18.13
C VAL A 37 -15.88 2.07 -19.51
N ASN A 38 -14.62 1.65 -19.60
CA ASN A 38 -13.95 1.44 -20.88
C ASN A 38 -13.82 -0.05 -21.27
N GLU A 39 -14.09 -0.98 -20.35
CA GLU A 39 -14.00 -2.44 -20.56
C GLU A 39 -12.64 -2.92 -21.11
N ALA A 40 -11.59 -2.12 -20.96
CA ALA A 40 -10.25 -2.42 -21.48
C ALA A 40 -9.33 -3.02 -20.41
N PHE A 41 -8.67 -4.13 -20.75
CA PHE A 41 -7.79 -4.85 -19.84
C PHE A 41 -6.57 -4.05 -19.37
N GLU A 42 -6.19 -2.99 -20.10
CA GLU A 42 -5.07 -2.11 -19.74
C GLU A 42 -5.28 -1.44 -18.37
N TYR A 43 -6.54 -1.19 -17.98
CA TYR A 43 -6.88 -0.63 -16.67
C TYR A 43 -6.69 -1.62 -15.52
N ALA A 44 -6.51 -2.92 -15.81
CA ALA A 44 -6.18 -3.93 -14.82
C ALA A 44 -4.76 -3.76 -14.23
N ILE A 45 -3.87 -3.01 -14.90
CA ILE A 45 -2.50 -2.76 -14.41
C ILE A 45 -2.50 -2.07 -13.04
N GLY A 46 -3.48 -1.19 -12.78
CA GLY A 46 -3.61 -0.55 -11.47
C GLY A 46 -3.83 -1.54 -10.32
N PHE A 47 -4.46 -2.69 -10.60
CA PHE A 47 -4.62 -3.75 -9.61
C PHE A 47 -3.28 -4.38 -9.23
N ILE A 48 -2.37 -4.58 -10.19
CA ILE A 48 -1.02 -5.10 -9.92
C ILE A 48 -0.25 -4.14 -9.00
N ILE A 49 -0.33 -2.84 -9.28
CA ILE A 49 0.31 -1.80 -8.46
C ILE A 49 -0.25 -1.82 -7.03
N THR A 50 -1.57 -1.90 -6.89
CA THR A 50 -2.22 -1.95 -5.57
C THR A 50 -1.89 -3.23 -4.80
N LEU A 51 -1.76 -4.38 -5.48
CA LEU A 51 -1.32 -5.65 -4.88
C LEU A 51 0.12 -5.58 -4.35
N LEU A 52 1.04 -5.05 -5.16
CA LEU A 52 2.44 -4.88 -4.74
C LEU A 52 2.56 -3.92 -3.55
N ALA A 53 1.84 -2.80 -3.59
CA ALA A 53 1.79 -1.86 -2.48
C ALA A 53 1.22 -2.50 -1.21
N SER A 54 0.14 -3.26 -1.33
CA SER A 54 -0.49 -3.99 -0.22
C SER A 54 0.45 -5.02 0.39
N ALA A 55 1.19 -5.78 -0.43
CA ALA A 55 2.20 -6.72 0.04
C ALA A 55 3.35 -6.01 0.78
N LEU A 56 3.79 -4.85 0.29
CA LEU A 56 4.78 -4.00 0.94
C LEU A 56 4.27 -3.48 2.30
N PHE A 57 3.03 -2.99 2.36
CA PHE A 57 2.41 -2.52 3.60
C PHE A 57 2.21 -3.65 4.61
N ALA A 58 1.77 -4.83 4.16
CA ALA A 58 1.65 -6.01 5.00
C ALA A 58 3.01 -6.47 5.55
N SER A 59 4.05 -6.49 4.71
CA SER A 59 5.42 -6.79 5.13
C SER A 59 5.95 -5.79 6.15
N ALA A 60 5.71 -4.48 5.93
CA ALA A 60 6.11 -3.42 6.86
C ALA A 60 5.35 -3.50 8.20
N SER A 61 4.06 -3.84 8.16
CA SER A 61 3.22 -4.05 9.35
C SER A 61 3.69 -5.27 10.17
N ALA A 62 3.95 -6.40 9.50
CA ALA A 62 4.52 -7.59 10.14
C ALA A 62 5.90 -7.31 10.74
N PHE A 63 6.73 -6.49 10.07
CA PHE A 63 8.02 -6.08 10.59
C PHE A 63 7.88 -5.18 11.82
N LYS A 64 6.96 -4.20 11.80
CA LYS A 64 6.63 -3.37 12.97
C LYS A 64 6.16 -4.23 14.15
N LYS A 65 5.24 -5.17 13.94
CA LYS A 65 4.75 -6.07 14.99
C LYS A 65 5.88 -6.93 15.58
N ARG A 66 6.78 -7.44 14.74
CA ARG A 66 7.84 -8.36 15.16
C ARG A 66 9.06 -7.69 15.78
N TYR A 67 9.37 -6.44 15.44
CA TYR A 67 10.60 -5.77 15.87
C TYR A 67 10.38 -4.51 16.71
N LEU A 68 9.20 -3.91 16.69
CA LEU A 68 8.91 -2.69 17.46
C LEU A 68 7.93 -2.92 18.60
N GLY A 69 7.37 -4.12 18.75
CA GLY A 69 6.78 -4.59 20.01
C GLY A 69 5.77 -3.66 20.68
N LEU A 70 5.01 -2.87 19.91
CA LEU A 70 3.81 -2.22 20.44
C LEU A 70 2.65 -3.21 20.29
N ASP A 71 2.72 -4.29 21.08
CA ASP A 71 1.53 -4.84 21.72
C ASP A 71 1.10 -3.78 22.75
N SER A 72 0.18 -2.92 22.34
CA SER A 72 -0.60 -2.04 23.23
C SER A 72 -1.94 -1.74 22.57
#